data_AF-A0A257GTQ4-F1
#
_entry.id   AF-A0A257GTQ4-F1
#
_cell.length_a   1.000
_cell.length_b   1.000
_cell.length_c   1.000
_cell.angle_alpha   90.00
_cell.angle_beta   90.00
_cell.angle_gamma   90.00
#
_symmetry.space_group_name_H-M   'P 1'
#
loop_
_entity.id
_entity.type
_entity.pdbx_description
1 polymer ?
#
loop_
_entity_poly.entity_id
_entity_poly.type
_entity_poly.pdbx_seq_one_letter_code
_entity_poly.pdbx_strand_id
1 'polypeptide(L)'
;SKALLHVAAVMDEVSHMADLGVDFGAPVVNIDKLRGHKEKVIGKLTGGLAAMAKMRKVTTVRGYGNFVGANHLEVEETSGTAQEKTGTKKVIAFKRAIIAAGSQAVRLPFMPNDPRVVDSTGALALKEVPKRMLILGGGIIGLEMGTVYSTLGARLDVVEMMDGLMQGADRDLVKIWQKMNAKRFDNIMLKTKTVSARALPEGIEVTFAPAEEGGTAPAPQVYDLVL
;
A
#
# COMPACT_ATOMS: atom_id res chain seq x y z
N SER A 1 -5.02 -5.74 -0.46
CA SER A 1 -3.94 -6.32 0.37
C SER A 1 -4.27 -7.71 0.90
N LYS A 2 -5.40 -7.90 1.60
CA LYS A 2 -5.78 -9.15 2.28
C LYS A 2 -5.66 -10.43 1.44
N ALA A 3 -6.06 -10.42 0.17
CA ALA A 3 -5.89 -11.58 -0.72
C ALA A 3 -4.42 -11.97 -0.92
N LEU A 4 -3.52 -10.99 -1.05
CA LEU A 4 -2.08 -11.25 -1.18
C LEU A 4 -1.46 -11.70 0.16
N LEU A 5 -1.87 -11.07 1.26
CA LEU A 5 -1.44 -11.46 2.61
C LEU A 5 -1.80 -12.91 2.94
N HIS A 6 -2.99 -13.36 2.52
CA HIS A 6 -3.39 -14.74 2.72
C HIS A 6 -2.47 -15.71 1.98
N VAL A 7 -2.13 -15.43 0.71
CA VAL A 7 -1.17 -16.25 -0.04
C VAL A 7 0.20 -16.25 0.64
N ALA A 8 0.68 -15.08 1.08
CA ALA A 8 1.95 -14.96 1.79
C ALA A 8 1.95 -15.78 3.11
N ALA A 9 0.87 -15.71 3.89
CA ALA A 9 0.76 -16.46 5.14
C ALA A 9 0.82 -17.98 4.90
N VAL A 10 0.15 -18.49 3.87
CA VAL A 10 0.21 -19.92 3.51
C VAL A 10 1.62 -20.32 3.06
N MET A 11 2.32 -19.47 2.30
CA MET A 11 3.72 -19.74 1.91
C MET A 11 4.63 -19.83 3.14
N ASP A 12 4.46 -18.93 4.11
CA ASP A 12 5.23 -18.97 5.35
C ASP A 12 4.91 -20.20 6.18
N GLU A 13 3.63 -20.58 6.32
CA GLU A 13 3.19 -21.76 7.07
C GLU A 13 3.75 -23.06 6.50
N VAL A 14 3.73 -23.21 5.17
CA VAL A 14 4.31 -24.37 4.47
C VAL A 14 5.80 -24.52 4.76
N SER A 15 6.54 -23.41 4.89
CA SER A 15 7.98 -23.45 5.21
C SER A 15 8.28 -24.05 6.60
N HIS A 16 7.32 -24.02 7.52
CA HIS A 16 7.44 -24.57 8.87
C HIS A 16 7.07 -26.06 8.95
N MET A 17 6.48 -26.64 7.89
CA MET A 17 6.07 -28.05 7.88
C MET A 17 7.25 -29.03 7.81
N ALA A 18 8.41 -28.57 7.35
CA ALA A 18 9.63 -29.38 7.31
C ALA A 18 10.06 -29.86 8.72
N ASP A 19 9.92 -28.99 9.73
CA ASP A 19 10.21 -29.34 11.14
C ASP A 19 9.23 -30.40 11.69
N LEU A 20 8.08 -30.60 11.03
CA LEU A 20 7.08 -31.62 11.35
C LEU A 20 7.23 -32.88 10.49
N GLY A 21 8.28 -32.97 9.67
CA GLY A 21 8.56 -34.13 8.80
C GLY A 21 7.79 -34.13 7.48
N VAL A 22 7.25 -32.99 7.04
CA VAL A 22 6.58 -32.85 5.74
C VAL A 22 7.31 -31.82 4.88
N ASP A 23 8.14 -32.31 3.97
CA ASP A 23 8.95 -31.48 3.09
C ASP A 23 8.17 -31.03 1.85
N PHE A 24 8.22 -29.71 1.61
CA PHE A 24 7.85 -29.10 0.35
C PHE A 24 9.09 -28.44 -0.25
N GLY A 25 9.27 -28.53 -1.57
CA GLY A 25 10.28 -27.73 -2.26
C GLY A 25 9.97 -26.23 -2.14
N ALA A 26 10.99 -25.39 -2.33
CA ALA A 26 10.79 -23.93 -2.35
C ALA A 26 9.74 -23.53 -3.41
N PRO A 27 8.77 -22.66 -3.08
CA PRO A 27 7.70 -22.31 -3.99
C PRO A 27 8.24 -21.53 -5.20
N VAL A 28 7.80 -21.93 -6.40
CA VAL A 28 8.05 -21.16 -7.62
C VAL A 28 6.94 -20.13 -7.78
N VAL A 29 7.27 -18.86 -7.54
CA VAL A 29 6.30 -17.76 -7.61
C VAL A 29 6.12 -17.30 -9.07
N ASN A 30 4.87 -17.27 -9.53
CA ASN A 30 4.49 -16.58 -10.75
C ASN A 30 3.69 -15.31 -10.40
N ILE A 31 4.32 -14.16 -10.55
CA ILE A 31 3.76 -12.86 -10.16
C ILE A 31 2.49 -12.55 -10.96
N ASP A 32 2.45 -12.86 -12.26
CA ASP A 32 1.28 -12.58 -13.10
C ASP A 32 0.05 -13.39 -12.68
N LYS A 33 0.22 -14.66 -12.32
CA LYS A 33 -0.86 -15.48 -11.76
C LYS A 33 -1.33 -14.94 -10.41
N LEU A 34 -0.40 -14.52 -9.55
CA LEU A 34 -0.73 -13.94 -8.24
C LEU A 34 -1.49 -12.61 -8.39
N ARG A 35 -1.03 -11.74 -9.27
CA ARG A 35 -1.71 -10.49 -9.66
C ARG A 35 -3.10 -10.79 -10.21
N GLY A 36 -3.20 -11.75 -11.13
CA GLY A 36 -4.48 -12.20 -11.69
C GLY A 36 -5.45 -12.76 -10.64
N HIS A 37 -4.98 -13.47 -9.63
CA HIS A 37 -5.81 -13.92 -8.51
C HIS A 37 -6.41 -12.72 -7.75
N LYS A 38 -5.59 -11.73 -7.40
CA LYS A 38 -6.05 -10.49 -6.76
C LYS A 38 -7.11 -9.78 -7.62
N GLU A 39 -6.87 -9.63 -8.92
CA GLU A 39 -7.82 -8.96 -9.82
C GLU A 39 -9.16 -9.71 -9.94
N LYS A 40 -9.14 -11.06 -9.96
CA LYS A 40 -10.37 -11.86 -9.96
C LYS A 40 -11.21 -11.65 -8.70
N VAL A 41 -10.56 -11.57 -7.53
CA VAL A 41 -11.25 -11.29 -6.26
C VAL A 41 -11.89 -9.90 -6.31
N ILE A 42 -11.15 -8.88 -6.76
CA ILE A 42 -11.66 -7.51 -6.91
C ILE A 42 -12.86 -7.48 -7.86
N GLY A 43 -12.71 -8.05 -9.07
CA GLY A 43 -13.76 -8.06 -10.09
C GLY A 43 -15.04 -8.76 -9.65
N LYS A 44 -14.93 -9.87 -8.91
CA LYS A 44 -16.10 -10.56 -8.34
C LYS A 44 -16.88 -9.67 -7.38
N LEU A 45 -16.17 -8.98 -6.47
CA LEU A 45 -16.80 -8.14 -5.45
C LEU A 45 -17.39 -6.86 -6.06
N THR A 46 -16.66 -6.17 -6.95
CA THR A 46 -17.14 -4.94 -7.58
C THR A 46 -18.29 -5.21 -8.57
N GLY A 47 -18.26 -6.33 -9.30
CA GLY A 47 -19.38 -6.78 -10.12
C GLY A 47 -20.64 -7.06 -9.29
N GLY A 48 -20.48 -7.68 -8.11
CA GLY A 48 -21.57 -7.89 -7.16
C GLY A 48 -22.18 -6.57 -6.64
N LEU A 49 -21.34 -5.57 -6.33
CA LEU A 49 -21.80 -4.23 -5.93
C LEU A 49 -22.62 -3.55 -7.04
N ALA A 50 -22.15 -3.62 -8.30
CA ALA A 50 -22.88 -3.06 -9.44
C ALA A 50 -24.24 -3.73 -9.64
N ALA A 51 -24.30 -5.06 -9.54
CA ALA A 51 -25.55 -5.81 -9.62
C ALA A 51 -26.52 -5.42 -8.49
N MET A 52 -26.01 -5.30 -7.26
CA MET A 52 -26.79 -4.87 -6.10
C MET A 52 -27.35 -3.46 -6.24
N ALA A 53 -26.57 -2.50 -6.74
CA ALA A 53 -27.04 -1.15 -7.01
C ALA A 53 -28.20 -1.15 -8.01
N LYS A 54 -28.07 -1.91 -9.10
CA LYS A 54 -29.12 -2.08 -10.11
C LYS A 54 -30.39 -2.71 -9.52
N MET A 55 -30.28 -3.80 -8.76
CA MET A 55 -31.42 -4.45 -8.11
C MET A 55 -32.15 -3.53 -7.14
N ARG A 56 -31.40 -2.66 -6.44
CA ARG A 56 -31.94 -1.66 -5.51
C ARG A 56 -32.40 -0.37 -6.20
N LYS A 57 -32.41 -0.32 -7.54
CA LYS A 57 -32.81 0.84 -8.35
C LYS A 57 -31.99 2.10 -8.01
N VAL A 58 -30.71 1.92 -7.66
CA VAL A 58 -29.77 3.02 -7.43
C VAL A 58 -29.16 3.44 -8.76
N THR A 59 -29.30 4.70 -9.13
CA THR A 59 -28.63 5.28 -10.30
C THR A 59 -27.18 5.59 -9.95
N THR A 60 -26.24 4.86 -10.54
CA THR A 60 -24.82 5.17 -10.43
C THR A 60 -24.43 6.20 -11.50
N VAL A 61 -23.82 7.30 -11.06
CA VAL A 61 -23.24 8.30 -11.95
C VAL A 61 -21.73 8.25 -11.80
N ARG A 62 -21.01 8.08 -12.91
CA ARG A 62 -19.54 8.00 -12.91
C ARG A 62 -18.94 9.37 -13.28
N GLY A 63 -18.27 10.00 -12.32
CA GLY A 63 -17.64 11.31 -12.52
C GLY A 63 -17.16 11.96 -11.22
N TYR A 64 -16.53 13.12 -11.33
CA TYR A 64 -16.15 13.96 -10.20
C TYR A 64 -17.30 14.88 -9.82
N GLY A 65 -17.76 14.79 -8.58
CA GLY A 65 -18.81 15.66 -8.04
C GLY A 65 -18.25 16.90 -7.37
N ASN A 66 -18.71 18.09 -7.77
CA ASN A 66 -18.42 19.37 -7.14
C ASN A 66 -19.74 20.06 -6.75
N PHE A 67 -19.85 20.55 -5.52
CA PHE A 67 -21.03 21.32 -5.11
C PHE A 67 -21.02 22.67 -5.81
N VAL A 68 -22.09 22.96 -6.55
CA VAL A 68 -22.32 24.26 -7.22
C VAL A 68 -23.44 25.06 -6.54
N GLY A 69 -23.96 24.54 -5.43
CA GLY A 69 -24.92 25.17 -4.56
C GLY A 69 -25.32 24.24 -3.41
N ALA A 70 -26.18 24.71 -2.51
CA ALA A 70 -26.62 23.94 -1.34
C ALA A 70 -27.34 22.62 -1.69
N ASN A 71 -27.93 22.54 -2.88
CA ASN A 71 -28.76 21.42 -3.33
C ASN A 71 -28.42 20.94 -4.75
N HIS A 72 -27.25 21.32 -5.28
CA HIS A 72 -26.83 20.99 -6.64
C HIS A 72 -25.38 20.50 -6.67
N LEU A 73 -25.16 19.37 -7.31
CA LEU A 73 -23.83 18.79 -7.55
C LEU A 73 -23.58 18.75 -9.07
N GLU A 74 -22.57 19.47 -9.53
CA GLU A 74 -22.05 19.28 -10.89
C GLU A 74 -21.19 18.02 -10.91
N VAL A 75 -21.48 17.13 -11.86
CA VAL A 75 -20.68 15.93 -12.11
C VAL A 75 -19.98 16.07 -13.44
N GLU A 76 -18.65 16.10 -13.40
CA GLU A 76 -17.79 15.98 -14.57
C GLU A 76 -17.57 14.50 -14.87
N GLU A 77 -18.15 14.01 -15.97
CA GLU A 77 -18.20 12.59 -16.28
C GLU A 77 -16.81 12.02 -16.61
N THR A 78 -16.57 10.79 -16.16
CA THR A 78 -15.32 10.06 -16.43
C THR A 78 -15.61 8.75 -17.18
N SER A 79 -14.62 8.28 -17.95
CA SER A 79 -14.69 7.02 -18.69
C SER A 79 -13.40 6.20 -18.49
N GLY A 80 -13.22 5.11 -19.24
CA GLY A 80 -11.99 4.30 -19.18
C GLY A 80 -11.90 3.38 -17.95
N THR A 81 -10.68 3.01 -17.58
CA THR A 81 -10.39 2.14 -16.42
C THR A 81 -10.12 2.92 -15.14
N ALA A 82 -9.86 4.23 -15.24
CA ALA A 82 -9.54 5.07 -14.11
C ALA A 82 -10.45 6.32 -14.07
N GLN A 83 -9.84 7.51 -14.05
CA GLN A 83 -10.51 8.78 -13.77
C GLN A 83 -10.40 9.76 -14.94
N GLU A 84 -10.26 9.24 -16.16
CA GLU A 84 -10.14 10.05 -17.37
C GLU A 84 -11.41 10.89 -17.58
N LYS A 85 -11.27 12.22 -17.55
CA LYS A 85 -12.38 13.16 -17.73
C LYS A 85 -12.81 13.21 -19.19
N THR A 86 -14.12 13.14 -19.41
CA THR A 86 -14.73 13.21 -20.75
C THR A 86 -14.94 14.65 -21.22
N GLY A 87 -14.89 15.62 -20.31
CA GLY A 87 -15.31 17.01 -20.56
C GLY A 87 -16.82 17.23 -20.52
N THR A 88 -17.64 16.16 -20.48
CA THR A 88 -19.08 16.24 -20.31
C THR A 88 -19.42 16.54 -18.85
N LYS A 89 -20.36 17.47 -18.64
CA LYS A 89 -20.82 17.88 -17.32
C LYS A 89 -22.34 17.78 -17.22
N LYS A 90 -22.84 17.42 -16.04
CA LYS A 90 -24.28 17.47 -15.72
C LYS A 90 -24.50 17.91 -14.28
N VAL A 91 -25.60 18.59 -14.03
CA VAL A 91 -25.98 19.02 -12.68
C VAL A 91 -27.06 18.09 -12.13
N ILE A 92 -26.85 17.60 -10.91
CA ILE A 92 -27.79 16.75 -10.18
C ILE A 92 -28.32 17.55 -8.99
N ALA A 93 -29.64 17.76 -8.97
CA ALA A 93 -30.31 18.33 -7.81
C ALA A 93 -30.61 17.26 -6.76
N PHE A 94 -30.51 17.60 -5.47
CA PHE A 94 -30.79 16.66 -4.38
C PHE A 94 -31.52 17.33 -3.21
N LYS A 95 -32.35 16.56 -2.50
CA LYS A 95 -32.94 16.97 -1.21
C LYS A 95 -31.97 16.78 -0.05
N ARG A 96 -31.17 15.72 -0.10
CA ARG A 96 -30.16 15.36 0.91
C ARG A 96 -28.90 14.90 0.19
N ALA A 97 -27.74 15.25 0.74
CA ALA A 97 -26.45 14.76 0.30
C ALA A 97 -25.76 14.03 1.46
N ILE A 98 -25.13 12.91 1.14
CA ILE A 98 -24.22 12.20 2.04
C ILE A 98 -22.84 12.30 1.41
N ILE A 99 -21.93 13.00 2.06
CA ILE A 99 -20.55 13.14 1.59
C ILE A 99 -19.76 11.92 2.05
N ALA A 100 -19.28 11.12 1.10
CA ALA A 100 -18.50 9.91 1.33
C ALA A 100 -17.24 9.86 0.44
N ALA A 101 -16.53 11.00 0.33
CA ALA A 101 -15.39 11.18 -0.60
C ALA A 101 -14.09 10.46 -0.17
N GLY A 102 -14.04 9.88 1.03
CA GLY A 102 -12.89 9.12 1.51
C GLY A 102 -11.65 9.97 1.81
N SER A 103 -10.47 9.37 1.66
CA SER A 103 -9.16 9.97 1.90
C SER A 103 -8.17 9.59 0.78
N GLN A 104 -6.99 10.20 0.77
CA GLN A 104 -5.92 9.93 -0.19
C GLN A 104 -4.57 9.74 0.51
N ALA A 105 -3.64 9.07 -0.15
CA ALA A 105 -2.28 8.90 0.36
C ALA A 105 -1.58 10.26 0.51
N VAL A 106 -0.81 10.42 1.59
CA VAL A 106 0.00 11.62 1.81
C VAL A 106 1.16 11.62 0.82
N ARG A 107 1.32 12.71 0.07
CA ARG A 107 2.50 12.91 -0.79
C ARG A 107 3.56 13.67 -0.05
N LEU A 108 4.76 13.13 -0.01
CA LEU A 108 5.95 13.79 0.56
C LEU A 108 6.59 14.67 -0.54
N PRO A 109 6.62 16.01 -0.39
CA PRO A 109 7.04 16.91 -1.47
C PRO A 109 8.48 16.71 -1.97
N PHE A 110 9.36 16.17 -1.12
CA PHE A 110 10.76 15.93 -1.45
C PHE A 110 11.01 14.62 -2.21
N MET A 111 9.99 13.76 -2.35
CA MET A 111 10.16 12.48 -3.05
C MET A 111 10.24 12.71 -4.57
N PRO A 112 11.18 12.06 -5.27
CA PRO A 112 11.29 12.20 -6.72
C PRO A 112 10.08 11.57 -7.40
N ASN A 113 9.70 12.13 -8.55
CA ASN A 113 8.72 11.50 -9.42
C ASN A 113 9.40 10.36 -10.22
N ASP A 114 9.41 9.17 -9.63
CA ASP A 114 10.05 7.97 -10.20
C ASP A 114 9.11 6.75 -10.02
N PRO A 115 9.00 5.84 -11.01
CA PRO A 115 8.14 4.65 -10.91
C PRO A 115 8.49 3.69 -9.76
N ARG A 116 9.68 3.81 -9.18
CA ARG A 116 10.14 3.05 -8.00
C ARG A 116 9.70 3.69 -6.68
N VAL A 117 9.14 4.90 -6.71
CA VAL A 117 8.47 5.53 -5.57
C VAL A 117 6.97 5.31 -5.73
N VAL A 118 6.39 4.49 -4.86
CA VAL A 118 5.00 4.04 -4.96
C VAL A 118 4.22 4.39 -3.71
N ASP A 119 2.91 4.56 -3.85
CA ASP A 119 2.00 4.50 -2.71
C ASP A 119 1.47 3.06 -2.55
N SER A 120 0.54 2.85 -1.63
CA SER A 120 -0.10 1.54 -1.44
C SER A 120 -0.79 0.99 -2.70
N THR A 121 -1.25 1.86 -3.61
CA THR A 121 -1.86 1.44 -4.88
C THR A 121 -0.79 0.87 -5.81
N GLY A 122 0.34 1.57 -5.93
CA GLY A 122 1.49 1.10 -6.71
C GLY A 122 2.07 -0.21 -6.17
N ALA A 123 2.21 -0.36 -4.85
CA ALA A 123 2.61 -1.62 -4.22
C ALA A 123 1.63 -2.76 -4.50
N LEU A 124 0.31 -2.50 -4.48
CA LEU A 124 -0.71 -3.50 -4.79
C LEU A 124 -0.80 -3.87 -6.27
N ALA A 125 -0.17 -3.10 -7.16
CA ALA A 125 -0.04 -3.48 -8.58
C ALA A 125 0.95 -4.65 -8.76
N LEU A 126 1.85 -4.86 -7.79
CA LEU A 126 2.81 -5.97 -7.74
C LEU A 126 3.51 -6.16 -9.10
N LYS A 127 4.16 -5.11 -9.61
CA LYS A 127 4.82 -5.13 -10.93
C LYS A 127 5.96 -6.13 -10.97
N GLU A 128 6.79 -6.09 -9.94
CA GLU A 128 7.95 -6.97 -9.72
C GLU A 128 8.22 -7.10 -8.21
N VAL A 129 9.16 -7.96 -7.83
CA VAL A 129 9.63 -8.11 -6.44
C VAL A 129 11.02 -7.46 -6.33
N PRO A 130 11.17 -6.34 -5.60
CA PRO A 130 12.47 -5.69 -5.38
C PRO A 130 13.38 -6.58 -4.51
N LYS A 131 14.70 -6.39 -4.60
CA LYS A 131 15.64 -7.04 -3.67
C LYS A 131 15.63 -6.32 -2.33
N ARG A 132 15.64 -4.98 -2.35
CA ARG A 132 15.55 -4.10 -1.18
C ARG A 132 14.39 -3.12 -1.34
N MET A 133 13.53 -3.09 -0.33
CA MET A 133 12.38 -2.21 -0.27
C MET A 133 12.42 -1.35 0.99
N LEU A 134 12.26 -0.04 0.86
CA LEU A 134 12.05 0.85 2.00
C LEU A 134 10.55 1.09 2.19
N ILE A 135 10.11 1.07 3.45
CA ILE A 135 8.78 1.48 3.88
C ILE A 135 8.90 2.78 4.67
N LEU A 136 8.33 3.86 4.14
CA LEU A 136 8.21 5.16 4.80
C LEU A 136 6.95 5.17 5.68
N GLY A 137 7.17 5.04 6.99
CA GLY A 137 6.12 4.98 8.00
C GLY A 137 5.87 3.57 8.51
N GLY A 138 5.95 3.40 9.82
CA GLY A 138 5.71 2.17 10.56
C GLY A 138 4.24 1.83 10.78
N GLY A 139 3.35 2.36 9.96
CA GLY A 139 1.91 2.14 10.04
C GLY A 139 1.46 0.79 9.46
N ILE A 140 0.24 0.38 9.79
CA ILE A 140 -0.31 -0.94 9.43
C ILE A 140 -0.27 -1.19 7.91
N ILE A 141 -0.58 -0.20 7.07
CA ILE A 141 -0.61 -0.36 5.60
C ILE A 141 0.78 -0.73 5.07
N GLY A 142 1.82 0.00 5.48
CA GLY A 142 3.20 -0.25 5.06
C GLY A 142 3.67 -1.63 5.52
N LEU A 143 3.39 -2.00 6.77
CA LEU A 143 3.78 -3.30 7.34
C LEU A 143 3.02 -4.49 6.71
N GLU A 144 1.74 -4.32 6.36
CA GLU A 144 0.97 -5.30 5.57
C GLU A 144 1.66 -5.53 4.21
N MET A 145 2.04 -4.47 3.51
CA MET A 145 2.71 -4.57 2.19
C MET A 145 4.11 -5.14 2.31
N GLY A 146 4.89 -4.70 3.29
CA GLY A 146 6.19 -5.27 3.60
C GLY A 146 6.12 -6.77 3.81
N THR A 147 5.15 -7.26 4.58
CA THR A 147 4.96 -8.70 4.81
C THR A 147 4.78 -9.47 3.50
N VAL A 148 3.93 -8.98 2.59
CA VAL A 148 3.73 -9.61 1.28
C VAL A 148 5.05 -9.63 0.49
N TYR A 149 5.69 -8.48 0.33
CA TYR A 149 6.92 -8.36 -0.46
C TYR A 149 8.07 -9.18 0.13
N SER A 150 8.19 -9.25 1.44
CA SER A 150 9.21 -10.04 2.12
C SER A 150 9.02 -11.53 1.91
N THR A 151 7.80 -12.06 2.01
CA THR A 151 7.52 -13.47 1.71
C THR A 151 7.80 -13.80 0.24
N LEU A 152 7.66 -12.84 -0.67
CA LEU A 152 8.02 -13.00 -2.07
C LEU A 152 9.53 -12.88 -2.35
N GLY A 153 10.33 -12.47 -1.35
CA GLY A 153 11.80 -12.46 -1.42
C GLY A 153 12.47 -11.10 -1.15
N ALA A 154 11.72 -10.02 -0.95
CA ALA A 154 12.31 -8.70 -0.67
C ALA A 154 12.91 -8.63 0.74
N ARG A 155 14.04 -7.93 0.88
CA ARG A 155 14.55 -7.45 2.16
C ARG A 155 13.97 -6.07 2.45
N LEU A 156 13.55 -5.86 3.69
CA LEU A 156 12.85 -4.65 4.08
C LEU A 156 13.70 -3.77 4.98
N ASP A 157 13.62 -2.47 4.76
CA ASP A 157 13.87 -1.46 5.78
C ASP A 157 12.56 -0.72 6.06
N VAL A 158 12.37 -0.31 7.31
CA VAL A 158 11.25 0.58 7.68
C VAL A 158 11.79 1.76 8.46
N VAL A 159 11.32 2.97 8.10
CA VAL A 159 11.61 4.20 8.83
C VAL A 159 10.34 4.76 9.45
N GLU A 160 10.41 5.15 10.71
CA GLU A 160 9.31 5.72 11.48
C GLU A 160 9.84 6.86 12.34
N MET A 161 9.15 8.01 12.27
CA MET A 161 9.51 9.19 13.04
C MET A 161 9.18 9.03 14.51
N MET A 162 8.17 8.22 14.84
CA MET A 162 7.78 7.92 16.21
C MET A 162 8.66 6.84 16.85
N ASP A 163 8.41 6.59 18.13
CA ASP A 163 9.17 5.68 18.99
C ASP A 163 8.84 4.18 18.78
N GLY A 164 7.97 3.86 17.83
CA GLY A 164 7.51 2.49 17.61
C GLY A 164 6.66 2.30 16.37
N LEU A 165 6.50 1.04 15.98
CA LEU A 165 5.63 0.62 14.89
C LEU A 165 4.16 0.57 15.34
N MET A 166 3.23 0.50 14.38
CA MET A 166 1.78 0.34 14.60
C MET A 166 1.25 1.30 15.67
N GLN A 167 1.48 2.59 15.48
CA GLN A 167 1.07 3.63 16.43
C GLN A 167 -0.42 3.51 16.78
N GLY A 168 -0.73 3.62 18.07
CA GLY A 168 -2.07 3.41 18.64
C GLY A 168 -2.37 1.98 19.12
N ALA A 169 -1.60 0.96 18.70
CA ALA A 169 -1.73 -0.39 19.26
C ALA A 169 -0.95 -0.56 20.57
N ASP A 170 -1.39 -1.44 21.46
CA ASP A 170 -0.67 -1.72 22.71
C ASP A 170 0.73 -2.29 22.45
N ARG A 171 1.72 -1.80 23.21
CA ARG A 171 3.14 -2.05 22.95
C ARG A 171 3.53 -3.51 23.16
N ASP A 172 2.84 -4.23 24.04
CA ASP A 172 3.04 -5.66 24.29
C ASP A 172 2.64 -6.51 23.06
N LEU A 173 1.54 -6.17 22.39
CA LEU A 173 1.13 -6.81 21.13
C LEU A 173 2.12 -6.51 20.00
N VAL A 174 2.54 -5.25 19.87
CA VAL A 174 3.53 -4.85 18.85
C VAL A 174 4.86 -5.55 19.07
N LYS A 175 5.28 -5.75 20.33
CA LYS A 175 6.51 -6.49 20.66
C LYS A 175 6.49 -7.92 20.15
N ILE A 176 5.36 -8.63 20.28
CA ILE A 176 5.21 -9.99 19.74
C ILE A 176 5.27 -9.98 18.22
N TRP A 177 4.52 -9.07 17.58
CA TRP A 177 4.54 -8.93 16.12
C TRP A 177 5.95 -8.65 15.60
N GLN A 178 6.67 -7.71 16.23
CA GLN A 178 8.02 -7.31 15.81
C GLN A 178 9.00 -8.47 15.99
N LYS A 179 8.93 -9.21 17.11
CA LYS A 179 9.75 -10.41 17.32
C LYS A 179 9.54 -11.46 16.24
N MET A 180 8.29 -11.75 15.87
CA MET A 180 7.98 -12.74 14.84
C MET A 180 8.40 -12.30 13.43
N ASN A 181 8.38 -11.00 13.16
CA ASN A 181 8.69 -10.45 11.83
C ASN A 181 10.10 -9.89 11.71
N ALA A 182 10.92 -9.91 12.77
CA ALA A 182 12.30 -9.39 12.75
C ALA A 182 13.13 -9.97 11.59
N LYS A 183 12.94 -11.26 11.27
CA LYS A 183 13.61 -11.94 10.16
C LYS A 183 13.39 -11.29 8.78
N ARG A 184 12.35 -10.46 8.62
CA ARG A 184 11.99 -9.80 7.35
C ARG A 184 12.75 -8.50 7.10
N PHE A 185 13.23 -7.87 8.16
CA PHE A 185 13.82 -6.54 8.12
C PHE A 185 15.35 -6.63 8.24
N ASP A 186 16.06 -5.81 7.48
CA ASP A 186 17.47 -5.51 7.74
C ASP A 186 17.55 -4.41 8.81
N ASN A 187 16.71 -3.36 8.70
CA ASN A 187 16.65 -2.27 9.66
C ASN A 187 15.21 -1.87 10.02
N ILE A 188 14.99 -1.60 11.32
CA ILE A 188 13.80 -0.95 11.86
C ILE A 188 14.26 0.38 12.48
N MET A 189 14.12 1.47 11.72
CA MET A 189 14.63 2.80 12.04
C MET A 189 13.55 3.65 12.70
N LEU A 190 13.42 3.52 14.02
CA LEU A 190 12.52 4.34 14.84
C LEU A 190 13.15 5.69 15.17
N LYS A 191 12.35 6.67 15.57
CA LYS A 191 12.81 8.05 15.85
C LYS A 191 13.68 8.63 14.73
N THR A 192 13.39 8.25 13.49
CA THR A 192 14.18 8.60 12.30
C THR A 192 13.24 9.17 11.25
N LYS A 193 13.65 10.27 10.61
CA LYS A 193 12.90 10.90 9.52
C LYS A 193 13.67 10.81 8.22
N THR A 194 12.96 10.73 7.11
CA THR A 194 13.53 10.88 5.78
C THR A 194 13.59 12.36 5.43
N VAL A 195 14.74 12.84 4.98
CA VAL A 195 14.96 14.27 4.68
C VAL A 195 15.10 14.57 3.18
N SER A 196 15.56 13.60 2.40
CA SER A 196 15.65 13.71 0.96
C SER A 196 15.63 12.34 0.30
N ALA A 197 15.17 12.28 -0.94
CA ALA A 197 15.33 11.13 -1.80
C ALA A 197 15.75 11.57 -3.20
N ARG A 198 16.66 10.83 -3.84
CA ARG A 198 17.10 11.07 -5.22
C ARG A 198 17.03 9.79 -6.03
N ALA A 199 16.54 9.89 -7.26
CA ALA A 199 16.57 8.79 -8.21
C ALA A 199 17.98 8.65 -8.79
N LEU A 200 18.55 7.46 -8.65
CA LEU A 200 19.80 7.03 -9.28
C LEU A 200 19.49 5.93 -10.32
N PRO A 201 20.42 5.63 -11.25
CA PRO A 201 20.26 4.50 -12.16
C PRO A 201 20.02 3.17 -11.42
N GLU A 202 20.73 2.94 -10.32
CA GLU A 202 20.69 1.71 -9.53
C GLU A 202 19.50 1.61 -8.55
N GLY A 203 18.84 2.73 -8.22
CA GLY A 203 17.74 2.73 -7.25
C GLY A 203 17.36 4.12 -6.77
N ILE A 204 16.57 4.20 -5.70
CA ILE A 204 16.24 5.44 -5.01
C ILE A 204 17.14 5.54 -3.79
N GLU A 205 18.04 6.54 -3.79
CA GLU A 205 18.82 6.85 -2.61
C GLU A 205 18.00 7.71 -1.66
N VAL A 206 17.95 7.32 -0.39
CA VAL A 206 17.19 7.96 0.67
C VAL A 206 18.12 8.38 1.79
N THR A 207 18.02 9.64 2.20
CA THR A 207 18.79 10.22 3.30
C THR A 207 17.92 10.32 4.54
N PHE A 208 18.49 9.92 5.68
CA PHE A 208 17.83 9.91 6.97
C PHE A 208 18.42 10.96 7.92
N ALA A 209 17.61 11.42 8.85
CA ALA A 209 18.03 12.27 9.96
C ALA A 209 17.31 11.84 11.25
N PRO A 210 17.89 12.15 12.42
CA PRO A 210 17.20 11.96 13.69
C PRO A 210 15.87 12.73 13.72
N ALA A 211 14.83 12.13 14.30
CA ALA A 211 13.58 12.81 14.54
C ALA A 211 13.70 13.84 15.68
N GLU A 212 14.57 13.57 16.65
CA GLU A 212 14.85 14.38 17.84
C GLU A 212 16.31 14.85 17.86
N GLU A 213 16.57 16.00 18.49
CA GLU A 213 17.93 16.54 18.65
C GLU A 213 18.81 15.58 19.46
N GLY A 214 20.06 15.37 19.03
CA GLY A 214 21.00 14.43 19.66
C GLY A 214 20.78 12.95 19.33
N GLY A 215 19.79 12.60 18.51
CA GLY A 215 19.63 11.24 18.01
C GLY A 215 20.64 10.87 16.91
N THR A 216 20.65 9.59 16.51
CA THR A 216 21.48 9.08 15.40
C THR A 216 20.60 8.67 14.23
N ALA A 217 21.10 8.81 13.01
CA ALA A 217 20.48 8.27 11.81
C ALA A 217 21.50 7.49 10.98
N PRO A 218 21.07 6.45 10.24
CA PRO A 218 21.97 5.73 9.36
C PRO A 218 22.44 6.62 8.21
N ALA A 219 23.58 6.22 7.62
CA ALA A 219 24.04 6.81 6.38
C ALA A 219 23.01 6.59 5.25
N PRO A 220 23.01 7.44 4.20
CA PRO A 220 22.12 7.27 3.04
C PRO A 220 22.14 5.84 2.49
N GLN A 221 20.98 5.35 2.08
CA GLN A 221 20.79 3.98 1.57
C GLN A 221 20.09 4.01 0.22
N VAL A 222 20.39 3.02 -0.64
CA VAL A 222 19.74 2.85 -1.95
C VAL A 222 18.76 1.68 -1.92
N TYR A 223 17.56 1.91 -2.44
CA TYR A 223 16.47 0.93 -2.50
C TYR A 223 15.96 0.73 -3.93
N ASP A 224 15.55 -0.50 -4.27
CA ASP A 224 14.95 -0.78 -5.57
C ASP A 224 13.50 -0.24 -5.63
N LEU A 225 12.82 -0.19 -4.48
CA LEU A 225 11.45 0.30 -4.32
C LEU A 225 11.29 1.05 -3.00
N VAL A 226 10.58 2.18 -3.02
CA VAL A 226 10.21 2.95 -1.84
C VAL A 226 8.69 3.08 -1.78
N LEU A 227 8.09 2.61 -0.68
CA LEU A 227 6.66 2.74 -0.36
C LEU A 227 6.43 3.85 0.67
#